data_AF-A0A0D9XYF5-F1
#
_entry.id   AF-A0A0D9XYF5-F1
#
_cell.length_a   1.000
_cell.length_b   1.000
_cell.length_c   1.000
_cell.angle_alpha   90.00
_cell.angle_beta   90.00
_cell.angle_gamma   90.00
#
_symmetry.space_group_name_H-M   'P 1'
#
loop_
_entity.id
_entity.type
_entity.pdbx_description
1 polymer ?
#
loop_
_entity_poly.entity_id
_entity_poly.type
_entity_poly.pdbx_seq_one_letter_code
_entity_poly.pdbx_strand_id
1 'polypeptide(L)'
;MVFAKVAGGVLFLLIACFAAVPLLPAAFANDVQPNGKKVHPLDPPPPPSTKDCTHAQKVEILHECGGYIKEHGPITIPMNDSPCCNVVRNVPNHGMVCIYNLLTTSEKNMYNPRRFKFSLRNLCGLQC
;
A
#
# COMPACT_ATOMS: atom_id res chain seq x y z
N MET A 1 -9.04 15.58 57.35
CA MET A 1 -9.65 14.49 56.56
C MET A 1 -10.84 15.08 55.82
N VAL A 2 -10.78 15.16 54.50
CA VAL A 2 -11.88 15.64 53.66
C VAL A 2 -12.07 14.61 52.57
N PHE A 3 -13.15 13.82 52.67
CA PHE A 3 -13.55 12.87 51.64
C PHE A 3 -14.31 13.64 50.56
N ALA A 4 -13.68 13.88 49.42
CA ALA A 4 -14.38 14.30 48.21
C ALA A 4 -14.79 13.05 47.42
N LYS A 5 -16.11 12.88 47.30
CA LYS A 5 -16.78 11.86 46.51
C LYS A 5 -16.82 12.37 45.06
N VAL A 6 -16.01 11.82 44.16
CA VAL A 6 -16.18 12.05 42.71
C VAL A 6 -16.77 10.79 42.10
N ALA A 7 -17.99 10.96 41.60
CA ALA A 7 -18.70 9.99 40.80
C ALA A 7 -18.23 10.07 39.34
N GLY A 8 -18.14 8.91 38.70
CA GLY A 8 -18.55 8.75 37.31
C GLY A 8 -17.59 9.19 36.21
N GLY A 9 -17.29 8.23 35.33
CA GLY A 9 -17.04 8.50 33.92
C GLY A 9 -15.58 8.46 33.51
N VAL A 10 -15.06 7.25 33.26
CA VAL A 10 -13.96 7.12 32.30
C VAL A 10 -14.55 7.47 30.94
N LEU A 11 -14.28 8.68 30.45
CA LEU A 11 -14.55 9.05 29.07
C LEU A 11 -13.54 8.31 28.19
N PHE A 12 -13.84 7.06 27.85
CA PHE A 12 -13.21 6.36 26.75
C PHE A 12 -13.59 7.11 25.47
N LEU A 13 -12.69 7.97 24.98
CA LEU A 13 -12.75 8.46 23.61
C LEU A 13 -12.49 7.27 22.68
N LEU A 14 -13.55 6.52 22.38
CA LEU A 14 -13.57 5.59 21.27
C LEU A 14 -13.46 6.41 19.99
N ILE A 15 -12.24 6.60 19.50
CA ILE A 15 -11.99 7.08 18.15
C ILE A 15 -12.45 5.95 17.23
N ALA A 16 -13.69 6.05 16.76
CA ALA A 16 -14.22 5.17 15.73
C ALA A 16 -13.52 5.49 14.41
N CYS A 17 -12.69 4.57 13.93
CA CYS A 17 -12.22 4.56 12.55
C CYS A 17 -13.42 4.40 11.61
N PHE A 18 -14.03 5.49 11.19
CA PHE A 18 -15.05 5.47 10.15
C PHE A 18 -14.37 5.29 8.80
N ALA A 19 -14.14 4.04 8.39
CA ALA A 19 -13.99 3.74 6.97
C ALA A 19 -15.37 3.86 6.33
N ALA A 20 -15.66 5.01 5.71
CA ALA A 20 -16.80 5.14 4.82
C ALA A 20 -16.55 4.21 3.62
N VAL A 21 -17.23 3.06 3.58
CA VAL A 21 -17.30 2.19 2.41
C VAL A 21 -18.16 2.90 1.37
N PRO A 22 -17.66 3.29 0.19
CA PRO A 22 -18.53 3.71 -0.89
C PRO A 22 -19.16 2.45 -1.49
N LEU A 23 -20.47 2.30 -1.29
CA LEU A 23 -21.30 1.36 -2.05
C LEU A 23 -21.34 1.85 -3.51
N LEU A 24 -20.61 1.18 -4.40
CA LEU A 24 -20.72 1.37 -5.84
C LEU A 24 -22.11 0.88 -6.32
N PRO A 25 -22.88 1.70 -7.07
CA PRO A 25 -24.05 1.19 -7.77
C PRO A 25 -23.61 0.39 -9.01
N ALA A 26 -24.17 -0.80 -9.15
CA ALA A 26 -24.16 -1.56 -10.39
C ALA A 26 -25.03 -0.85 -11.43
N ALA A 27 -24.51 -0.62 -12.63
CA ALA A 27 -25.31 -0.30 -13.81
C ALA A 27 -24.71 -0.98 -15.05
N PHE A 28 -25.52 -1.84 -15.65
CA PHE A 28 -25.28 -2.57 -16.89
C PHE A 28 -25.80 -1.77 -18.11
N ALA A 29 -25.16 -1.93 -19.28
CA ALA A 29 -25.76 -2.02 -20.63
C ALA A 29 -24.62 -1.95 -21.68
N ASN A 30 -24.29 -3.05 -22.37
CA ASN A 30 -24.83 -3.58 -23.63
C ASN A 30 -24.37 -2.81 -24.89
N ASP A 31 -23.56 -3.47 -25.72
CA ASP A 31 -23.60 -3.35 -27.19
C ASP A 31 -23.12 -4.66 -27.84
N VAL A 32 -23.79 -5.06 -28.92
CA VAL A 32 -23.70 -6.38 -29.58
C VAL A 32 -23.18 -6.27 -31.03
N GLN A 33 -22.29 -7.22 -31.39
CA GLN A 33 -21.92 -7.80 -32.70
C GLN A 33 -21.05 -6.99 -33.71
N PRO A 34 -20.39 -7.64 -34.72
CA PRO A 34 -20.18 -9.09 -34.97
C PRO A 34 -18.74 -9.53 -35.37
N ASN A 35 -18.50 -10.84 -35.25
CA ASN A 35 -17.54 -11.68 -35.99
C ASN A 35 -16.06 -11.26 -36.06
N GLY A 36 -15.21 -11.98 -35.32
CA GLY A 36 -13.76 -12.01 -35.53
C GLY A 36 -13.02 -12.74 -34.41
N LYS A 37 -12.77 -14.05 -34.60
CA LYS A 37 -11.77 -14.89 -33.92
C LYS A 37 -11.65 -14.73 -32.39
N LYS A 38 -12.31 -15.64 -31.66
CA LYS A 38 -12.25 -15.79 -30.19
C LYS A 38 -10.81 -16.02 -29.69
N VAL A 39 -10.08 -14.94 -29.44
CA VAL A 39 -8.94 -14.94 -28.51
C VAL A 39 -9.54 -15.11 -27.12
N HIS A 40 -9.15 -16.16 -26.40
CA HIS A 40 -9.58 -16.35 -25.03
C HIS A 40 -9.20 -15.10 -24.22
N PRO A 41 -10.13 -14.50 -23.45
CA PRO A 41 -9.79 -13.47 -22.49
C PRO A 41 -8.70 -14.04 -21.57
N LEU A 42 -7.57 -13.35 -21.48
CA LEU A 42 -6.57 -13.63 -20.46
C LEU A 42 -7.28 -13.44 -19.12
N ASP A 43 -7.43 -14.51 -18.36
CA ASP A 43 -8.01 -14.46 -17.03
C ASP A 43 -7.34 -13.33 -16.22
N PRO A 44 -8.09 -12.58 -15.38
CA PRO A 44 -7.49 -11.63 -14.47
C PRO A 44 -6.38 -12.34 -13.68
N PRO A 45 -5.20 -11.69 -13.49
CA PRO A 45 -4.10 -12.33 -12.79
C PRO A 45 -4.61 -12.81 -11.42
N PRO A 46 -4.24 -14.05 -11.01
CA PRO A 46 -4.73 -14.63 -9.77
C PRO A 46 -4.41 -13.69 -8.60
N PRO A 47 -5.30 -13.61 -7.59
CA PRO A 47 -5.04 -12.78 -6.43
C PRO A 47 -3.69 -13.18 -5.81
N PRO A 48 -2.86 -12.20 -5.40
CA PRO A 48 -1.51 -12.47 -4.92
C PRO A 48 -1.54 -13.52 -3.81
N SER A 49 -0.71 -14.56 -3.95
CA SER A 49 -0.38 -15.47 -2.85
C SER A 49 -0.01 -14.63 -1.64
N THR A 50 -0.70 -14.84 -0.52
CA THR A 50 -0.64 -13.98 0.68
C THR A 50 0.74 -13.92 1.35
N LYS A 51 1.73 -14.64 0.82
CA LYS A 51 3.09 -14.73 1.37
C LYS A 51 4.16 -14.11 0.49
N ASP A 52 3.93 -13.96 -0.81
CA ASP A 52 4.97 -13.59 -1.76
C ASP A 52 4.71 -12.20 -2.36
N CYS A 53 5.78 -11.40 -2.42
CA CYS A 53 5.76 -10.16 -3.18
C CYS A 53 5.54 -10.43 -4.68
N THR A 54 4.79 -9.58 -5.36
CA THR A 54 4.52 -9.68 -6.81
C THR A 54 5.24 -8.61 -7.62
N HIS A 55 5.38 -8.85 -8.92
CA HIS A 55 5.90 -7.85 -9.85
C HIS A 55 5.01 -6.59 -9.93
N ALA A 56 3.69 -6.73 -9.77
CA ALA A 56 2.78 -5.59 -9.72
C ALA A 56 3.09 -4.68 -8.52
N GLN A 57 3.24 -5.26 -7.32
CA GLN A 57 3.64 -4.51 -6.13
C GLN A 57 5.01 -3.84 -6.29
N LYS A 58 5.97 -4.51 -6.96
CA LYS A 58 7.26 -3.91 -7.29
C LYS A 58 7.07 -2.65 -8.12
N VAL A 59 6.31 -2.72 -9.21
CA VAL A 59 6.05 -1.58 -10.10
C VAL A 59 5.41 -0.42 -9.34
N GLU A 60 4.38 -0.68 -8.55
CA GLU A 60 3.69 0.34 -7.75
C GLU A 60 4.62 1.00 -6.74
N ILE A 61 5.45 0.22 -6.01
CA ILE A 61 6.42 0.77 -5.07
C ILE A 61 7.45 1.65 -5.76
N LEU A 62 7.97 1.22 -6.92
CA LEU A 62 8.95 2.01 -7.66
C LEU A 62 8.37 3.32 -8.17
N HIS A 63 7.10 3.30 -8.60
CA HIS A 63 6.38 4.48 -9.05
C HIS A 63 6.11 5.45 -7.90
N GLU A 64 5.40 5.01 -6.85
CA GLU A 64 4.91 5.90 -5.79
C GLU A 64 6.00 6.32 -4.82
N CYS A 65 6.93 5.42 -4.49
CA CYS A 65 7.96 5.68 -3.48
C CYS A 65 9.29 6.12 -4.07
N GLY A 66 9.44 6.17 -5.40
CA GLY A 66 10.70 6.41 -6.10
C GLY A 66 11.48 7.63 -5.61
N GLY A 67 10.77 8.72 -5.26
CA GLY A 67 11.38 9.94 -4.71
C GLY A 67 12.10 9.74 -3.37
N TYR A 68 11.65 8.78 -2.55
CA TYR A 68 12.25 8.44 -1.26
C TYR A 68 13.41 7.45 -1.40
N ILE A 69 13.19 6.39 -2.18
CA ILE A 69 14.08 5.23 -2.24
C ILE A 69 15.27 5.41 -3.18
N LYS A 70 15.30 6.45 -4.03
CA LYS A 70 16.41 6.71 -4.95
C LYS A 70 17.76 6.84 -4.24
N GLU A 71 18.81 6.40 -4.92
CA GLU A 71 20.18 6.45 -4.39
C GLU A 71 20.68 7.89 -4.24
N HIS A 72 20.44 8.72 -5.25
CA HIS A 72 20.97 10.10 -5.32
C HIS A 72 19.87 11.17 -5.51
N GLY A 73 20.24 12.42 -5.23
CA GLY A 73 19.39 13.59 -5.41
C GLY A 73 18.48 13.91 -4.20
N PRO A 74 17.59 14.92 -4.33
CA PRO A 74 16.78 15.39 -3.23
C PRO A 74 15.73 14.35 -2.82
N ILE A 75 15.74 13.93 -1.57
CA ILE A 75 14.84 12.88 -1.07
C ILE A 75 13.47 13.48 -0.77
N THR A 76 12.41 12.85 -1.26
CA THR A 76 11.03 13.18 -0.86
C THR A 76 10.61 12.22 0.24
N ILE A 77 10.37 12.73 1.45
CA ILE A 77 9.89 11.91 2.57
C ILE A 77 8.37 11.73 2.40
N PRO A 78 7.86 10.48 2.32
CA PRO A 78 6.43 10.25 2.19
C PRO A 78 5.70 10.63 3.48
N MET A 79 4.56 11.32 3.34
CA MET A 79 3.61 11.47 4.43
C MET A 79 2.90 10.14 4.69
N ASN A 80 2.39 9.94 5.90
CA ASN A 80 1.83 8.67 6.31
C ASN A 80 0.59 8.26 5.47
N ASP A 81 -0.22 9.20 5.04
CA ASP A 81 -1.39 9.03 4.18
C ASP A 81 -1.09 9.11 2.67
N SER A 82 0.19 9.29 2.31
CA SER A 82 0.59 9.43 0.91
C SER A 82 0.38 8.14 0.10
N PRO A 83 0.24 8.25 -1.24
CA PRO A 83 0.18 7.08 -2.13
C PRO A 83 1.29 6.06 -1.90
N CYS A 84 2.53 6.52 -1.67
CA CYS A 84 3.66 5.65 -1.33
C CYS A 84 3.38 4.79 -0.09
N CYS A 85 2.87 5.38 1.00
CA CYS A 85 2.60 4.59 2.20
C CYS A 85 1.39 3.66 2.06
N ASN A 86 0.42 4.00 1.20
CA ASN A 86 -0.70 3.10 0.90
C ASN A 86 -0.23 1.84 0.18
N VAL A 87 0.62 1.96 -0.84
CA VAL A 87 1.16 0.79 -1.54
C VAL A 87 2.09 -0.05 -0.66
N VAL A 88 2.85 0.55 0.25
CA VAL A 88 3.68 -0.17 1.24
C VAL A 88 2.82 -1.03 2.19
N ARG A 89 1.64 -0.53 2.60
CA ARG A 89 0.69 -1.28 3.45
C ARG A 89 0.06 -2.48 2.75
N ASN A 90 -0.02 -2.43 1.42
CA ASN A 90 -0.54 -3.52 0.61
C ASN A 90 0.51 -4.62 0.35
N VAL A 91 1.77 -4.41 0.74
CA VAL A 91 2.81 -5.46 0.70
C VAL A 91 2.64 -6.39 1.91
N PRO A 92 2.60 -7.72 1.73
CA PRO A 92 2.49 -8.68 2.82
C PRO A 92 3.52 -8.41 3.93
N ASN A 93 3.05 -8.31 5.17
CA ASN A 93 3.85 -7.99 6.36
C ASN A 93 4.67 -6.70 6.27
N HIS A 94 4.35 -5.79 5.34
CA HIS A 94 5.17 -4.63 5.01
C HIS A 94 6.61 -5.01 4.61
N GLY A 95 6.78 -6.20 4.05
CA GLY A 95 8.06 -6.85 3.79
C GLY A 95 8.78 -6.28 2.58
N MET A 96 9.35 -5.08 2.69
CA MET A 96 10.04 -4.43 1.57
C MET A 96 11.27 -5.18 1.06
N VAL A 97 11.81 -6.11 1.85
CA VAL A 97 12.91 -7.01 1.42
C VAL A 97 12.48 -7.90 0.26
N CYS A 98 11.24 -8.44 0.25
CA CYS A 98 10.81 -9.27 -0.87
C CYS A 98 10.63 -8.46 -2.16
N ILE A 99 10.13 -7.22 -2.08
CA ILE A 99 10.07 -6.31 -3.23
C ILE A 99 11.47 -6.01 -3.75
N TYR A 100 12.42 -5.71 -2.86
CA TYR A 100 13.80 -5.43 -3.26
C TYR A 100 14.45 -6.62 -3.99
N ASN A 101 14.11 -7.85 -3.61
CA ASN A 101 14.63 -9.04 -4.26
C ASN A 101 14.11 -9.24 -5.68
N LEU A 102 12.93 -8.69 -6.01
CA LEU A 102 12.37 -8.67 -7.37
C LEU A 102 13.02 -7.61 -8.28
N LEU A 103 13.89 -6.74 -7.75
CA LEU A 103 14.60 -5.76 -8.55
C LEU A 103 15.70 -6.43 -9.38
N THR A 104 15.77 -6.03 -10.65
CA THR A 104 16.89 -6.29 -11.55
C THR A 104 18.18 -5.64 -11.01
N THR A 105 19.32 -6.08 -11.53
CA THR A 105 20.62 -5.48 -11.18
C THR A 105 20.66 -3.98 -11.50
N SER A 106 20.06 -3.57 -12.62
CA SER A 106 20.00 -2.15 -13.01
C SER A 106 19.14 -1.33 -12.04
N GLU A 107 17.95 -1.82 -11.69
CA GLU A 107 17.09 -1.16 -10.69
C GLU A 107 17.78 -1.04 -9.33
N LYS A 108 18.50 -2.08 -8.88
CA LYS A 108 19.23 -2.04 -7.60
C LYS A 108 20.29 -0.94 -7.55
N ASN A 109 20.88 -0.57 -8.69
CA ASN A 109 21.85 0.53 -8.76
C ASN A 109 21.19 1.92 -8.69
N MET A 110 19.87 2.02 -8.91
CA MET A 110 19.12 3.27 -8.86
C MET A 110 18.61 3.61 -7.46
N TYR A 111 18.56 2.62 -6.56
CA TYR A 111 17.87 2.74 -5.28
C TYR A 111 18.76 2.44 -4.08
N ASN A 112 18.55 3.20 -3.01
CA ASN A 112 19.26 3.01 -1.77
C ASN A 112 18.72 1.77 -1.02
N PRO A 113 19.56 0.74 -0.78
CA PRO A 113 19.09 -0.51 -0.20
C PRO A 113 18.57 -0.34 1.22
N ARG A 114 19.15 0.58 2.02
CA ARG A 114 18.72 0.81 3.39
C ARG A 114 17.34 1.46 3.44
N ARG A 115 17.13 2.52 2.65
CA ARG A 115 15.85 3.22 2.59
C ARG A 115 14.74 2.32 2.07
N PHE A 116 15.04 1.56 1.02
CA PHE A 116 14.10 0.64 0.39
C PHE A 116 13.69 -0.48 1.36
N LYS A 117 14.67 -1.25 1.88
CA LYS A 117 14.38 -2.48 2.64
C LYS A 117 13.83 -2.23 4.04
N PHE A 118 14.21 -1.12 4.68
CA PHE A 118 13.94 -0.93 6.11
C PHE A 118 13.20 0.37 6.40
N SER A 119 13.64 1.49 5.84
CA SER A 119 13.11 2.78 6.25
C SER A 119 11.67 3.02 5.79
N LEU A 120 11.28 2.54 4.60
CA LEU A 120 9.89 2.62 4.12
C LEU A 120 8.90 2.00 5.10
N ARG A 121 9.19 0.79 5.59
CA ARG A 121 8.33 0.10 6.56
C ARG A 121 8.16 0.92 7.84
N ASN A 122 9.24 1.51 8.34
CA ASN A 122 9.20 2.29 9.58
C ASN A 122 8.41 3.60 9.41
N LEU A 123 8.53 4.25 8.26
CA LEU A 123 7.81 5.50 7.97
C LEU A 123 6.31 5.26 7.79
N CYS A 124 5.94 4.21 7.06
CA CYS A 124 4.55 3.94 6.71
C CYS A 124 3.80 3.07 7.73
N GLY A 125 4.51 2.50 8.71
CA GLY A 125 3.96 1.64 9.76
C GLY A 125 3.32 2.39 10.93
N LEU A 126 3.48 3.72 11.00
CA LEU A 126 2.82 4.56 11.99
C LEU A 126 1.35 4.73 11.58
N GLN A 127 0.47 3.79 11.94
CA GLN A 127 -0.97 4.05 11.88
C GLN A 127 -1.32 5.00 13.02
N CYS A 128 -1.78 6.22 12.69
CA CYS A 128 -2.48 7.09 13.63
C CYS A 128 -3.96 6.73 13.61
#